data_AF-A0A0M1VTT9-F1
#
_entry.id   AF-A0A0M1VTT9-F1
#
_cell.length_a   1.000
_cell.length_b   1.000
_cell.length_c   1.000
_cell.angle_alpha   90.00
_cell.angle_beta   90.00
_cell.angle_gamma   90.00
#
_symmetry.space_group_name_H-M   'P 1'
#
loop_
_entity.id
_entity.type
_entity.pdbx_description
1 polymer ?
#
loop_
_entity_poly.entity_id
_entity_poly.type
_entity_poly.pdbx_seq_one_letter_code
_entity_poly.pdbx_strand_id
1 'polypeptide(L)'
;MNKEVFELVKKIFTFLKIEDYNKLKNILNIIEKDYPNYYKFFEKFKDRNLIEKISDIFGSPTFGGGPLILLGKKLEHEEKQKEVVLKKETFKNEIKEILKNYSNPSEEKTFLELLLEKL
;
A
#
# COMPACT_ATOMS: atom_id res chain seq x y z
N MET A 1 -17.48 1.74 8.46
CA MET A 1 -16.49 2.40 7.57
C MET A 1 -17.22 3.01 6.39
N ASN A 2 -16.97 4.29 6.13
CA ASN A 2 -17.42 5.06 4.98
C ASN A 2 -16.88 4.44 3.68
N LYS A 3 -17.67 4.55 2.60
CA LYS A 3 -17.31 4.02 1.27
C LYS A 3 -16.03 4.63 0.71
N GLU A 4 -15.84 5.94 0.89
CA GLU A 4 -14.64 6.65 0.43
C GLU A 4 -13.39 6.12 1.15
N VAL A 5 -13.47 5.98 2.47
CA VAL A 5 -12.41 5.40 3.30
C VAL A 5 -12.09 3.98 2.88
N PHE A 6 -13.12 3.14 2.68
CA PHE A 6 -12.93 1.77 2.23
C PHE A 6 -12.15 1.68 0.91
N GLU A 7 -12.51 2.48 -0.10
CA GLU A 7 -11.82 2.46 -1.39
C GLU A 7 -10.39 3.01 -1.31
N LEU A 8 -10.13 4.02 -0.47
CA LEU A 8 -8.77 4.51 -0.22
C LEU A 8 -7.89 3.42 0.42
N VAL A 9 -8.37 2.79 1.49
CA VAL A 9 -7.63 1.74 2.22
C VAL A 9 -7.34 0.56 1.28
N LYS A 10 -8.30 0.18 0.46
CA LYS A 10 -8.15 -0.86 -0.56
C LYS A 10 -7.07 -0.50 -1.59
N LYS A 11 -6.99 0.74 -2.06
CA LYS A 11 -5.92 1.22 -2.95
C LYS A 11 -4.55 1.14 -2.26
N ILE A 12 -4.46 1.62 -1.02
CA ILE A 12 -3.23 1.56 -0.21
C ILE A 12 -2.78 0.11 -0.05
N PHE A 13 -3.69 -0.80 0.33
CA PHE A 13 -3.33 -2.21 0.57
C PHE A 13 -2.95 -2.92 -0.72
N THR A 14 -3.57 -2.58 -1.84
CA THR A 14 -3.15 -3.09 -3.16
C THR A 14 -1.74 -2.64 -3.51
N PHE A 15 -1.45 -1.36 -3.32
CA PHE A 15 -0.12 -0.80 -3.54
C PHE A 15 0.94 -1.47 -2.64
N LEU A 16 0.69 -1.53 -1.32
CA LEU A 16 1.62 -2.17 -0.39
C LEU A 16 1.77 -3.67 -0.67
N LYS A 17 0.74 -4.35 -1.18
CA LYS A 17 0.84 -5.76 -1.54
C LYS A 17 1.88 -6.00 -2.65
N ILE A 18 2.00 -5.08 -3.59
CA ILE A 18 2.95 -5.15 -4.70
C ILE A 18 4.33 -4.65 -4.24
N GLU A 19 4.38 -3.49 -3.60
CA GLU A 19 5.63 -2.76 -3.36
C GLU A 19 6.28 -3.06 -1.99
N ASP A 20 5.50 -3.40 -0.97
CA ASP A 20 5.98 -3.52 0.42
C ASP A 20 5.08 -4.46 1.25
N TYR A 21 5.04 -5.73 0.85
CA TYR A 21 4.14 -6.72 1.46
C TYR A 21 4.42 -6.92 2.96
N ASN A 22 5.67 -6.71 3.40
CA ASN A 22 6.00 -6.80 4.83
C ASN A 22 5.33 -5.67 5.63
N LYS A 23 5.33 -4.44 5.11
CA LYS A 23 4.57 -3.33 5.70
C LYS A 23 3.07 -3.61 5.71
N LEU A 24 2.51 -4.12 4.61
CA LEU A 24 1.11 -4.55 4.56
C LEU A 24 0.80 -5.59 5.64
N LYS A 25 1.62 -6.64 5.76
CA LYS A 25 1.44 -7.70 6.76
C LYS A 25 1.45 -7.15 8.19
N ASN A 26 2.38 -6.23 8.49
CA ASN A 26 2.44 -5.59 9.80
C ASN A 26 1.17 -4.78 10.10
N ILE A 27 0.67 -4.02 9.13
CA ILE A 27 -0.59 -3.28 9.26
C ILE A 27 -1.76 -4.25 9.47
N LEU A 28 -1.87 -5.30 8.65
CA LEU A 28 -2.92 -6.32 8.75
C LEU A 28 -2.95 -6.98 10.14
N ASN A 29 -1.79 -7.32 10.71
CA ASN A 29 -1.71 -7.91 12.05
C ASN A 29 -2.20 -6.95 13.15
N ILE A 30 -1.89 -5.65 13.03
CA ILE A 30 -2.36 -4.64 14.00
C ILE A 30 -3.88 -4.51 13.90
N ILE A 31 -4.42 -4.36 12.69
CA ILE A 31 -5.87 -4.18 12.51
C ILE A 31 -6.66 -5.46 12.83
N GLU A 32 -6.08 -6.64 12.66
CA GLU A 32 -6.69 -7.92 13.06
C GLU A 32 -6.98 -7.95 14.56
N LYS A 33 -6.08 -7.36 15.36
CA LYS A 33 -6.20 -7.27 16.81
C LYS A 33 -7.06 -6.09 17.27
N ASP A 34 -6.77 -4.89 16.76
CA ASP A 34 -7.29 -3.64 17.31
C ASP A 34 -8.58 -3.18 16.61
N TYR A 35 -8.82 -3.63 15.36
CA TYR A 35 -9.96 -3.26 14.52
C TYR A 35 -10.58 -4.48 13.79
N PRO A 36 -11.02 -5.53 14.51
CA PRO A 36 -11.43 -6.81 13.91
C PRO A 36 -12.60 -6.67 12.92
N ASN A 37 -13.48 -5.68 13.12
CA ASN A 37 -14.57 -5.39 12.18
C ASN A 37 -14.06 -4.85 10.84
N TYR A 38 -13.00 -4.04 10.86
CA TYR A 38 -12.38 -3.54 9.64
C TYR A 38 -11.52 -4.60 8.98
N TYR A 39 -10.79 -5.40 9.78
CA TYR A 39 -9.97 -6.49 9.27
C TYR A 39 -10.73 -7.47 8.38
N LYS A 40 -11.99 -7.82 8.72
CA LYS A 40 -12.85 -8.70 7.89
C LYS A 40 -12.96 -8.25 6.43
N PHE A 41 -12.90 -6.95 6.16
CA PHE A 41 -12.94 -6.44 4.79
C PHE A 41 -11.63 -6.63 4.01
N PHE A 42 -10.52 -6.74 4.74
CA PHE A 42 -9.16 -6.68 4.21
C PHE A 42 -8.37 -7.97 4.41
N GLU A 43 -8.91 -8.99 5.08
CA GLU A 43 -8.23 -10.28 5.31
C GLU A 43 -7.71 -10.92 4.01
N LYS A 44 -8.43 -10.74 2.90
CA LYS A 44 -8.02 -11.23 1.56
C LYS A 44 -6.67 -10.68 1.08
N PHE A 45 -6.20 -9.58 1.66
CA PHE A 45 -4.89 -9.01 1.33
C PHE A 45 -3.73 -9.81 1.95
N LYS A 46 -4.00 -10.65 2.96
CA LYS A 46 -3.00 -11.53 3.61
C LYS A 46 -2.48 -12.61 2.68
N ASP A 47 -3.27 -13.07 1.71
CA ASP A 47 -2.86 -14.11 0.75
C ASP A 47 -1.84 -13.58 -0.27
N ARG A 48 -0.64 -14.17 -0.32
CA ARG A 48 0.43 -13.82 -1.28
C ARG A 48 0.15 -14.29 -2.71
N ASN A 49 -0.67 -15.32 -2.92
CA ASN A 49 -0.88 -15.92 -4.26
C ASN A 49 -1.56 -14.96 -5.24
N LEU A 50 -2.14 -13.87 -4.74
CA LEU A 50 -2.66 -12.76 -5.56
C LEU A 50 -1.55 -11.91 -6.21
N ILE A 51 -0.31 -11.98 -5.75
CA ILE A 51 0.84 -11.23 -6.29
C ILE A 51 1.28 -11.83 -7.62
N GLU A 52 1.31 -13.16 -7.77
CA GLU A 52 1.73 -13.83 -9.01
C GLU A 52 0.87 -13.43 -10.22
N LYS A 53 -0.44 -13.29 -10.03
CA LYS A 53 -1.36 -12.78 -11.08
C LYS A 53 -1.13 -11.32 -11.46
N ILE A 54 -0.50 -10.54 -10.58
CA ILE A 54 -0.26 -9.10 -10.80
C ILE A 54 1.16 -8.90 -11.35
N SER A 55 2.15 -9.68 -10.93
CA SER A 55 3.52 -9.59 -11.47
C SER A 55 3.60 -9.94 -12.95
N ASP A 56 2.75 -10.85 -13.45
CA ASP A 56 2.62 -11.14 -14.88
C ASP A 56 2.16 -9.92 -15.70
N ILE A 57 1.47 -8.97 -15.06
CA ILE A 57 0.97 -7.73 -15.68
C ILE A 57 2.04 -6.62 -15.62
N PHE A 58 2.92 -6.63 -14.61
CA PHE A 58 3.93 -5.59 -14.37
C PHE A 58 5.34 -5.90 -14.90
N GLY A 59 5.52 -7.02 -15.61
CA GLY A 59 6.70 -7.29 -16.44
C GLY A 59 7.79 -8.10 -15.73
N SER A 60 8.13 -9.27 -16.29
CA SER A 60 9.23 -10.11 -15.81
C SER A 60 10.59 -9.44 -16.03
N PRO A 61 11.56 -9.55 -15.11
CA PRO A 61 12.93 -9.15 -15.38
C PRO A 61 13.61 -10.27 -16.19
N THR A 62 13.75 -10.08 -17.50
CA THR A 62 14.60 -10.94 -18.33
C THR A 62 16.08 -10.70 -18.01
N PHE A 63 16.73 -11.73 -17.45
CA PHE A 63 18.14 -11.74 -17.07
C PHE A 63 19.03 -12.25 -18.22
N GLY A 64 19.75 -11.34 -18.87
CA GLY A 64 20.85 -11.62 -19.82
C GLY A 64 21.64 -10.33 -20.08
N GLY A 65 22.85 -10.20 -19.54
CA GLY A 65 23.48 -8.90 -19.28
C GLY A 65 24.78 -8.62 -20.03
N GLY A 66 24.85 -7.41 -20.64
CA GLY A 66 26.08 -6.68 -20.97
C GLY A 66 26.13 -5.30 -20.27
N PRO A 67 27.28 -4.59 -20.25
CA PRO A 67 27.53 -3.43 -19.39
C PRO A 67 26.62 -2.20 -19.59
N LEU A 68 26.13 -1.94 -20.79
CA LEU A 68 25.23 -0.80 -21.08
C LEU A 68 23.80 -1.03 -20.56
N ILE A 69 23.35 -2.28 -20.49
CA ILE A 69 22.04 -2.65 -19.92
C ILE A 69 22.04 -2.44 -18.39
N LEU A 70 23.19 -2.59 -17.72
CA LEU A 70 23.33 -2.35 -16.27
C LEU A 70 23.14 -0.87 -15.90
N LEU A 71 23.58 0.08 -16.74
CA LEU A 71 23.38 1.52 -16.51
C LEU A 71 21.92 1.94 -16.67
N GLY A 72 21.25 1.48 -17.74
CA GLY A 72 19.82 1.73 -17.96
C GLY A 72 18.95 1.16 -16.84
N LYS A 73 19.26 -0.05 -16.36
CA LYS A 73 18.55 -0.71 -15.25
C LYS A 73 18.69 0.03 -13.91
N LYS A 74 19.83 0.67 -13.66
CA LYS A 74 20.03 1.45 -12.44
C LYS A 74 19.15 2.70 -12.43
N LEU A 75 19.06 3.39 -13.57
CA LEU A 75 18.18 4.55 -13.75
C LEU A 75 16.71 4.17 -13.61
N GLU A 76 16.28 3.07 -14.26
CA GLU A 76 14.89 2.60 -14.21
C GLU A 76 14.46 2.19 -12.79
N HIS A 77 15.38 1.60 -12.02
CA HIS A 77 15.14 1.25 -10.62
C HIS A 77 15.09 2.49 -9.71
N GLU A 78 15.94 3.50 -9.95
CA GLU A 78 15.90 4.77 -9.21
C GLU A 78 14.61 5.55 -9.49
N GLU A 79 14.12 5.55 -10.74
CA GLU A 79 12.84 6.16 -11.09
C GLU A 79 11.66 5.44 -10.43
N LYS A 80 11.62 4.11 -10.50
CA LYS A 80 10.60 3.30 -9.80
C LYS A 80 10.58 3.57 -8.30
N GLN A 81 11.74 3.70 -7.65
CA GLN A 81 11.79 4.03 -6.23
C GLN A 81 11.24 5.43 -5.93
N LYS A 82 11.55 6.43 -6.76
CA LYS A 82 10.97 7.77 -6.64
C LYS A 82 9.45 7.74 -6.79
N GLU A 83 8.93 6.98 -7.75
CA GLU A 83 7.49 6.81 -7.94
C GLU A 83 6.82 6.16 -6.72
N VAL A 84 7.42 5.12 -6.13
CA VAL A 84 6.92 4.47 -4.91
C VAL A 84 6.85 5.46 -3.75
N VAL A 85 7.89 6.29 -3.56
CA VAL A 85 7.91 7.32 -2.51
C VAL A 85 6.83 8.38 -2.75
N LEU A 86 6.72 8.91 -3.98
CA LEU A 86 5.71 9.89 -4.35
C LEU A 86 4.29 9.35 -4.15
N LYS A 87 4.07 8.08 -4.49
CA LYS A 87 2.77 7.43 -4.32
C LYS A 87 2.41 7.25 -2.85
N LYS A 88 3.38 6.87 -1.99
CA LYS A 88 3.19 6.83 -0.52
C LYS A 88 2.79 8.20 0.03
N GLU A 89 3.48 9.27 -0.37
CA GLU A 89 3.16 10.63 0.08
C GLU A 89 1.77 11.09 -0.41
N THR A 90 1.37 10.69 -1.62
CA THR A 90 0.03 10.96 -2.14
C THR A 90 -1.04 10.29 -1.25
N PHE A 91 -0.87 9.02 -0.90
CA PHE A 91 -1.80 8.34 0.00
C PHE A 91 -1.87 8.99 1.38
N LYS A 92 -0.72 9.42 1.94
CA LYS A 92 -0.70 10.14 3.21
C LYS A 92 -1.49 11.44 3.14
N ASN A 93 -1.37 12.18 2.04
CA ASN A 93 -2.11 13.42 1.85
C ASN A 93 -3.60 13.16 1.67
N GLU A 94 -4.00 12.13 0.90
CA GLU A 94 -5.41 11.71 0.79
C GLU A 94 -6.01 11.35 2.16
N ILE A 95 -5.27 10.60 3.00
CA ILE A 95 -5.72 10.31 4.38
C ILE A 95 -5.87 11.61 5.19
N LYS A 96 -4.89 12.53 5.13
CA LYS A 96 -4.95 13.81 5.84
C LYS A 96 -6.16 14.64 5.42
N GLU A 97 -6.48 14.71 4.13
CA GLU A 97 -7.65 15.44 3.64
C GLU A 97 -8.95 14.83 4.19
N ILE A 98 -9.08 13.50 4.17
CA ILE A 98 -10.24 12.82 4.76
C ILE A 98 -10.33 13.10 6.26
N LEU A 99 -9.20 13.07 6.98
CA LEU A 99 -9.15 13.32 8.43
C LEU A 99 -9.65 14.73 8.82
N LYS A 100 -9.49 15.73 7.95
CA LYS A 100 -10.04 17.09 8.17
C LYS A 100 -11.57 17.09 8.33
N ASN A 101 -12.25 16.12 7.75
CA ASN A 101 -13.70 16.00 7.82
C ASN A 101 -14.19 15.38 9.15
N TYR A 102 -13.29 14.87 10.00
CA TYR A 102 -13.64 14.29 11.30
C TYR A 102 -13.47 15.30 12.44
N SER A 103 -14.57 15.96 12.78
CA SER A 103 -14.66 16.88 13.93
C SER A 103 -14.63 16.16 15.29
N ASN A 104 -15.19 14.96 15.37
CA ASN A 104 -15.27 14.16 16.60
C ASN A 104 -14.37 12.91 16.51
N PRO A 105 -13.86 12.40 17.66
CA PRO A 105 -13.20 11.11 17.70
C PRO A 105 -14.17 10.02 17.25
N SER A 106 -13.71 9.14 16.36
CA SER A 106 -14.45 7.97 15.89
C SER A 106 -13.47 6.83 15.63
N GLU A 107 -13.96 5.59 15.65
CA GLU A 107 -13.15 4.41 15.33
C GLU A 107 -12.53 4.51 13.93
N GLU A 108 -13.26 5.09 12.97
CA GLU A 108 -12.76 5.34 11.61
C GLU A 108 -11.63 6.38 11.58
N LYS A 109 -11.75 7.45 12.38
CA LYS A 109 -10.70 8.46 12.53
C LYS A 109 -9.41 7.85 13.10
N THR A 110 -9.51 7.11 14.20
CA THR A 110 -8.32 6.51 14.84
C THR A 110 -7.68 5.43 13.96
N PHE A 111 -8.48 4.69 13.21
CA PHE A 111 -7.98 3.75 12.21
C PHE A 111 -7.21 4.45 11.08
N LEU A 112 -7.72 5.58 10.57
CA LEU A 112 -7.05 6.37 9.54
C LEU A 112 -5.74 7.01 10.06
N GLU A 113 -5.72 7.47 11.31
CA GLU A 113 -4.51 7.97 11.98
C GLU A 113 -3.45 6.87 12.10
N LEU A 114 -3.86 5.65 12.47
CA LEU A 114 -2.98 4.48 12.51
C LEU A 114 -2.41 4.16 11.12
N LEU A 115 -3.25 4.17 10.07
CA LEU A 115 -2.78 3.95 8.71
C LEU A 115 -1.78 5.02 8.26
N LEU A 116 -2.03 6.29 8.59
CA LEU A 116 -1.14 7.39 8.29
C LEU A 116 0.23 7.22 8.96
N GLU A 117 0.26 6.76 10.21
CA GLU A 117 1.48 6.49 10.96
C GLU A 117 2.28 5.32 10.37
N LYS A 118 1.61 4.26 9.90
CA LYS A 118 2.27 3.05 9.41
C LYS A 118 2.68 3.11 7.93
N LEU A 119 2.16 4.06 7.14
CA LEU A 119 2.47 4.27 5.71
C LEU A 119 3.88 4.81 5.47
#